data_AF-A0AAV5MGE1-F1
#
_entry.id   AF-A0AAV5MGE1-F1
#
_cell.length_a   1.000
_cell.length_b   1.000
_cell.length_c   1.000
_cell.angle_alpha   90.00
_cell.angle_beta   90.00
_cell.angle_gamma   90.00
#
_symmetry.space_group_name_H-M   'P 1'
#
loop_
_entity.id
_entity.type
_entity.pdbx_description
1 polymer ?
#
loop_
_entity_poly.entity_id
_entity_poly.type
_entity_poly.pdbx_seq_one_letter_code
_entity_poly.pdbx_strand_id
1 'polypeptide(L)' 'MANKFIVVFLLRIMVAVAMYVPAAAVLDDDHFKSCFNTCHRESNSIGSGNTSCEMKCDSDCEYKEAAAKHNIHINA' A
#
# COMPACT_ATOMS: atom_id res chain seq x y z
N MET A 1 -11.91 -15.27 -38.92
CA MET A 1 -11.61 -13.88 -38.48
C MET A 1 -11.82 -13.67 -36.98
N ALA A 2 -12.79 -14.32 -36.34
CA ALA A 2 -13.07 -14.19 -34.90
C ALA A 2 -11.85 -14.39 -33.97
N ASN A 3 -11.00 -15.41 -34.20
CA ASN A 3 -9.79 -15.63 -33.39
C ASN A 3 -8.83 -14.44 -33.39
N LYS A 4 -8.72 -13.71 -34.51
CA LYS A 4 -7.82 -12.56 -34.61
C LYS A 4 -8.32 -11.36 -33.79
N PHE A 5 -9.65 -11.19 -33.69
CA PHE A 5 -10.26 -10.17 -32.85
C PHE A 5 -10.16 -10.51 -31.36
N ILE A 6 -10.35 -11.78 -31.00
CA ILE A 6 -10.21 -12.25 -29.61
C ILE A 6 -8.79 -12.02 -29.10
N VAL A 7 -7.76 -12.36 -29.90
CA VAL A 7 -6.35 -12.19 -29.52
C VAL A 7 -6.00 -10.71 -29.29
N VAL A 8 -6.46 -9.82 -30.17
CA VAL A 8 -6.21 -8.37 -30.01
C VAL A 8 -6.91 -7.83 -28.77
N PHE A 9 -8.13 -8.28 -28.49
CA PHE A 9 -8.89 -7.84 -27.32
C PHE A 9 -8.20 -8.26 -26.01
N LEU A 10 -7.75 -9.51 -25.93
CA LEU A 10 -7.02 -10.03 -24.77
C LEU A 10 -5.69 -9.30 -24.54
N LEU A 11 -4.93 -9.01 -25.61
CA LEU A 11 -3.70 -8.22 -25.53
C LEU A 11 -3.95 -6.80 -24.99
N ARG A 12 -5.05 -6.15 -25.39
CA ARG A 12 -5.39 -4.80 -24.90
C ARG A 12 -5.76 -4.79 -23.42
N ILE A 13 -6.44 -5.83 -22.94
CA ILE A 13 -6.76 -5.96 -21.52
C ILE A 13 -5.47 -6.11 -20.70
N MET A 14 -4.53 -6.96 -21.13
CA MET A 14 -3.23 -7.10 -20.45
C MET A 14 -2.45 -5.78 -20.38
N VAL A 15 -2.40 -5.03 -21.48
CA VAL A 15 -1.72 -3.72 -21.51
C VAL A 15 -2.42 -2.71 -20.59
N ALA A 16 -3.75 -2.67 -20.59
CA ALA A 16 -4.51 -1.81 -19.69
C ALA A 16 -4.27 -2.15 -18.22
N VAL A 17 -4.22 -3.45 -17.87
CA VAL A 17 -3.89 -3.91 -16.51
C VAL A 17 -2.49 -3.46 -16.09
N ALA A 18 -1.49 -3.57 -16.96
CA ALA A 18 -0.13 -3.11 -16.66
C ALA A 18 -0.03 -1.58 -16.46
N MET A 19 -0.85 -0.80 -17.15
CA MET A 19 -0.93 0.66 -16.97
C MET A 19 -1.79 1.09 -15.78
N TYR A 20 -2.68 0.20 -15.31
CA TYR A 20 -3.54 0.43 -14.15
C TYR A 20 -2.92 -0.03 -12.83
N VAL A 21 -1.76 -0.70 -12.87
CA VAL A 21 -0.91 -0.80 -11.68
C VAL A 21 -0.34 0.60 -11.47
N PRO A 22 -0.84 1.37 -10.49
CA PRO A 22 -0.36 2.72 -10.31
C PRO A 22 1.15 2.66 -10.08
N ALA A 23 1.88 3.61 -10.67
CA ALA A 23 3.25 3.96 -10.33
C ALA A 23 3.38 4.48 -8.88
N ALA A 24 2.66 3.88 -7.94
CA ALA A 24 2.61 4.22 -6.53
C ALA A 24 3.83 3.68 -5.77
N ALA A 25 4.53 2.66 -6.31
CA ALA A 25 5.59 1.96 -5.59
C ALA A 25 6.88 2.78 -5.36
N VAL A 26 6.99 4.03 -5.84
CA VAL A 26 8.24 4.81 -5.76
C VAL A 26 8.10 6.09 -4.90
N LEU A 27 6.89 6.46 -4.48
CA LEU A 27 6.67 7.67 -3.66
C LEU A 27 6.16 7.40 -2.23
N ASP A 28 5.78 6.17 -1.88
CA ASP A 28 5.26 5.85 -0.52
C ASP A 28 6.31 5.52 0.52
N ASP A 29 7.50 5.09 0.12
CA ASP A 29 8.46 4.49 1.07
C ASP A 29 8.82 5.47 2.20
N ASP A 30 8.93 6.76 1.88
CA ASP A 30 9.20 7.81 2.86
C ASP A 30 8.04 8.03 3.84
N HIS A 31 6.79 7.92 3.38
CA HIS A 31 5.61 8.13 4.22
C HIS A 31 5.40 6.94 5.17
N PHE A 32 5.54 5.72 4.65
CA PHE A 32 5.49 4.50 5.43
C PHE A 32 6.58 4.51 6.52
N LYS A 33 7.82 4.79 6.12
CA LYS A 33 8.98 4.81 7.02
C LYS A 33 8.85 5.87 8.13
N SER A 34 8.33 7.05 7.81
CA SER A 34 8.08 8.10 8.80
C SER A 34 6.99 7.67 9.80
N CYS A 35 5.89 7.07 9.30
CA CYS A 35 4.82 6.52 10.14
C CYS A 35 5.35 5.44 11.07
N PHE A 36 6.08 4.46 10.52
CA PHE A 36 6.60 3.33 11.26
C PHE A 36 7.58 3.77 12.36
N ASN A 37 8.53 4.66 12.04
CA ASN A 37 9.48 5.17 13.04
C ASN A 37 8.81 5.92 14.19
N THR A 38 7.75 6.67 13.89
CA THR A 38 7.00 7.40 14.92
C THR A 38 6.23 6.44 15.82
N CYS A 39 5.48 5.51 15.21
CA CYS A 39 4.73 4.48 15.93
C CYS A 39 5.65 3.60 16.78
N HIS A 40 6.76 3.14 16.22
CA HIS A 40 7.69 2.24 16.88
C HIS A 40 8.35 2.92 18.09
N ARG A 41 8.68 4.21 17.97
CA ARG A 41 9.19 5.02 19.09
C ARG A 41 8.15 5.18 20.21
N GLU A 42 6.90 5.47 19.87
CA GLU A 42 5.81 5.61 20.85
C GLU A 42 5.52 4.29 21.56
N SER A 43 5.41 3.21 20.81
CA SER A 43 5.14 1.88 21.34
C SER A 43 6.30 1.36 22.22
N ASN A 44 7.55 1.64 21.85
CA ASN A 44 8.69 1.34 22.74
C ASN A 44 8.68 2.20 24.02
N SER A 45 8.15 3.42 23.98
CA SER A 45 8.03 4.27 25.18
C SER A 45 6.98 3.76 26.18
N ILE A 46 6.00 2.97 25.72
CA ILE A 46 4.97 2.33 26.54
C ILE A 46 5.47 1.00 27.14
N GLY A 47 6.63 0.50 26.69
CA GLY A 47 7.22 -0.75 27.16
C GLY A 47 6.60 -2.01 26.53
N SER A 48 5.89 -1.89 25.40
CA SER A 48 5.47 -3.07 24.64
C SER A 48 6.66 -3.82 24.05
N GLY A 49 6.53 -5.15 23.93
CA GLY A 49 7.56 -6.00 23.35
C GLY A 49 7.86 -5.63 21.89
N ASN A 50 9.14 -5.67 21.51
CA ASN A 50 9.62 -5.19 20.21
C ASN A 50 8.85 -5.81 19.02
N THR A 51 8.66 -7.13 19.01
CA THR A 51 7.93 -7.82 17.92
C THR A 51 6.45 -7.43 17.86
N SER A 52 5.80 -7.24 19.02
CA SER A 52 4.39 -6.80 19.07
C SER A 52 4.24 -5.36 18.58
N CYS A 53 5.24 -4.53 18.89
CA CYS A 53 5.35 -3.15 18.44
C CYS A 53 5.53 -3.08 16.91
N GLU A 54 6.47 -3.83 16.36
CA GLU A 54 6.71 -3.93 14.92
C GLU A 54 5.44 -4.35 14.19
N MET A 55 4.81 -5.45 14.60
CA MET A 55 3.63 -6.00 13.92
C MET A 55 2.44 -5.04 13.95
N LYS A 56 2.24 -4.31 15.06
CA LYS A 56 1.19 -3.31 15.16
C LYS A 56 1.47 -2.09 14.28
N CYS A 57 2.69 -1.57 14.33
CA CYS A 57 3.06 -0.38 13.56
C CYS A 57 3.06 -0.63 12.06
N ASP A 58 3.44 -1.83 11.63
CA ASP A 58 3.36 -2.28 10.25
C ASP A 58 1.91 -2.20 9.74
N SER A 59 0.99 -2.89 10.42
CA SER A 59 -0.43 -2.89 10.06
C SER A 59 -1.10 -1.51 10.14
N ASP A 60 -0.80 -0.72 11.18
CA ASP A 60 -1.39 0.62 11.35
C ASP A 60 -0.91 1.58 10.25
N CYS A 61 0.36 1.50 9.85
CA CYS A 61 0.92 2.35 8.80
C CYS A 61 0.49 1.92 7.40
N GLU A 62 0.42 0.62 7.11
CA GLU A 62 -0.15 0.10 5.86
C GLU A 62 -1.61 0.56 5.70
N TYR A 63 -2.39 0.51 6.78
CA TYR A 63 -3.78 0.96 6.77
C TYR A 63 -3.92 2.45 6.51
N LYS A 64 -3.08 3.28 7.15
CA LYS A 64 -3.07 4.74 6.93
C LYS A 64 -2.62 5.11 5.52
N GLU A 65 -1.68 4.36 4.97
CA GLU A 65 -1.21 4.56 3.60
C GLU A 65 -2.30 4.18 2.59
N ALA A 66 -2.97 3.05 2.79
CA ALA A 66 -4.12 2.66 1.98
C ALA A 66 -5.26 3.69 2.08
N ALA A 67 -5.56 4.19 3.27
CA ALA A 67 -6.54 5.25 3.50
C ALA A 67 -6.19 6.54 2.74
N ALA A 68 -4.93 6.97 2.81
CA ALA A 68 -4.44 8.16 2.12
C ALA A 68 -4.51 8.00 0.58
N LYS A 69 -4.10 6.83 0.05
CA LYS A 69 -4.17 6.50 -1.37
C LYS A 69 -5.59 6.49 -1.93
N HIS A 70 -6.54 6.01 -1.13
CA HIS A 70 -7.93 5.88 -1.53
C HIS A 70 -8.81 7.06 -1.07
N ASN A 71 -8.21 8.10 -0.47
CA ASN A 71 -8.89 9.27 0.12
C ASN A 71 -10.07 8.86 1.03
N ILE A 72 -9.89 7.76 1.77
CA ILE A 72 -10.88 7.25 2.71
C ILE A 72 -10.54 7.89 4.05
N HIS A 73 -11.44 8.74 4.56
CA HIS A 73 -11.27 9.35 5.87
C HIS A 73 -11.62 8.31 6.92
N ILE A 74 -10.62 7.82 7.65
CA ILE A 74 -10.82 6.80 8.68
C ILE A 74 -10.56 7.45 10.02
N ASN A 75 -11.63 7.66 10.79
CA ASN A 75 -11.53 8.02 12.20
C ASN A 75 -10.99 6.80 12.95
N ALA A 76 -9.68 6.81 13.21
CA ALA A 76 -9.04 5.93 14.17
C ALA A 76 -9.29 6.44 15.59
#